data_AF-A0A3D0US46-F1
#
_entry.id   AF-A0A3D0US46-F1
#
_cell.length_a   1.000
_cell.length_b   1.000
_cell.length_c   1.000
_cell.angle_alpha   90.00
_cell.angle_beta   90.00
_cell.angle_gamma   90.00
#
_symmetry.space_group_name_H-M   'P 1'
#
loop_
_entity.id
_entity.type
_entity.pdbx_description
1 polymer ?
#
loop_
_entity_poly.entity_id
_entity_poly.type
_entity_poly.pdbx_seq_one_letter_code
_entity_poly.pdbx_strand_id
1 'polypeptide(L)'
;MRPALKAVDEEYQEMFYRLTTLPAFPTLLASLAALAFVILTEAIGEPYRLEVLAPFPISANLLRIFYLICWMVFGVFLYHTLHQLRVINHIYTKHTRIDLFRVKPLYAFSNLAALTAGSLAMISYGWLLVNPWLDRTDPLVLTPMFILLLFAVVTFVWPQMGIHRLQVAEKERLLDEASQRFKAAIGELHKKMDDRELEGMTDLNMAMASLEIELNALRKTATWPWEPEVLQLLITALALPLGLWLIQLILQRTLSP
;
A
#
# COMPACT_ATOMS: atom_id res chain seq x y z
N MET A 1 14.62 -12.33 6.05
CA MET A 1 14.25 -11.52 7.22
C MET A 1 15.35 -11.46 8.30
N ARG A 2 16.04 -12.57 8.61
CA ARG A 2 17.11 -12.61 9.64
C ARG A 2 18.31 -11.63 9.50
N PRO A 3 18.79 -11.20 8.31
CA PRO A 3 19.98 -10.35 8.24
C PRO A 3 19.75 -8.85 8.54
N ALA A 4 18.49 -8.41 8.72
CA ALA A 4 18.16 -6.99 8.85
C ALA A 4 17.60 -6.58 10.22
N LEU A 5 17.27 -7.54 11.10
CA LEU A 5 16.65 -7.30 12.39
C LEU A 5 17.70 -7.26 13.50
N LYS A 6 17.73 -6.16 14.27
CA LYS A 6 18.49 -6.03 15.52
C LYS A 6 17.80 -6.72 16.72
N ALA A 7 16.88 -7.65 16.48
CA ALA A 7 16.06 -8.22 17.53
C ALA A 7 16.81 -9.35 18.26
N VAL A 8 16.78 -9.31 19.60
CA VAL A 8 17.16 -10.43 20.48
C VAL A 8 16.16 -11.58 20.23
N ASP A 9 16.57 -12.84 20.39
CA ASP A 9 15.76 -14.01 20.05
C ASP A 9 14.34 -14.00 20.67
N GLU A 10 14.15 -13.39 21.85
CA GLU A 10 12.84 -13.21 22.49
C GLU A 10 11.93 -12.20 21.75
N GLU A 11 12.47 -11.05 21.32
CA GLU A 11 11.72 -10.06 20.53
C GLU A 11 11.31 -10.63 19.17
N TYR A 12 12.14 -11.50 18.59
CA TYR A 12 11.82 -12.19 17.34
C TYR A 12 10.62 -13.14 17.49
N GLN A 13 10.56 -13.90 18.59
CA GLN A 13 9.45 -14.81 18.87
C GLN A 13 8.14 -14.04 19.10
N GLU A 14 8.18 -12.91 19.81
CA GLU A 14 6.99 -12.07 19.98
C GLU A 14 6.50 -11.48 18.64
N MET A 15 7.41 -11.01 17.79
CA MET A 15 7.06 -10.53 16.46
C MET A 15 6.47 -11.63 15.57
N PHE A 16 7.01 -12.84 15.63
CA PHE A 16 6.49 -13.99 14.89
C PHE A 16 5.10 -14.43 15.38
N TYR A 17 4.89 -14.41 16.70
CA TYR A 17 3.58 -14.67 17.30
C TYR A 17 2.54 -13.64 16.84
N ARG A 18 2.88 -12.35 16.86
CA ARG A 18 1.98 -11.27 16.37
C ARG A 18 1.69 -11.34 14.87
N LEU A 19 2.59 -11.94 14.08
CA LEU A 19 2.37 -12.17 12.65
C LEU A 19 1.43 -13.35 12.37
N THR A 20 1.34 -14.31 13.29
CA THR A 20 0.57 -15.56 13.13
C THR A 20 -0.76 -15.54 13.88
N THR A 21 -0.97 -14.57 14.77
CA THR A 21 -2.18 -14.45 15.56
C THR A 21 -2.97 -13.20 15.19
N LEU A 22 -4.29 -13.37 15.09
CA LEU A 22 -5.23 -12.27 14.94
C LEU A 22 -5.90 -11.97 16.28
N PRO A 23 -6.07 -10.68 16.64
CA PRO A 23 -6.83 -10.33 17.83
C PRO A 23 -8.30 -10.72 17.64
N ALA A 24 -8.86 -11.43 18.62
CA ALA A 24 -10.18 -12.03 18.50
C ALA A 24 -11.32 -11.00 18.30
N PHE A 25 -11.31 -9.92 19.08
CA PHE A 25 -12.39 -8.93 19.05
C PHE A 25 -12.46 -8.13 17.73
N PRO A 26 -11.38 -7.54 17.21
CA PRO A 26 -11.40 -6.90 15.89
C PRO A 26 -11.77 -7.84 14.75
N THR A 27 -11.34 -9.10 14.82
CA THR A 27 -11.67 -10.13 13.82
C THR A 27 -13.16 -10.43 13.81
N LEU A 28 -13.76 -10.54 15.00
CA LEU A 28 -15.21 -10.72 15.14
C LEU A 28 -15.99 -9.48 14.67
N LEU A 29 -15.52 -8.27 14.96
CA LEU A 29 -16.14 -7.06 14.42
C LEU A 29 -16.08 -7.02 12.89
N ALA A 30 -14.96 -7.42 12.28
CA ALA A 30 -14.82 -7.44 10.84
C ALA A 30 -15.75 -8.48 10.18
N SER A 31 -15.91 -9.67 10.77
CA SER A 31 -16.84 -10.68 10.27
C SER A 31 -18.29 -10.26 10.42
N LEU A 32 -18.66 -9.66 11.57
CA LEU A 32 -19.99 -9.11 11.79
C LEU A 32 -20.30 -7.92 10.87
N ALA A 33 -19.32 -7.05 10.61
CA ALA A 33 -19.49 -5.93 9.70
C ALA A 33 -19.74 -6.40 8.25
N ALA A 34 -18.98 -7.40 7.78
CA ALA A 34 -19.21 -7.99 6.46
C ALA A 34 -20.57 -8.69 6.37
N LEU A 35 -20.99 -9.38 7.43
CA LEU A 35 -22.31 -10.00 7.52
C LEU A 35 -23.44 -8.95 7.51
N ALA A 36 -23.31 -7.90 8.31
CA ALA A 36 -24.28 -6.80 8.35
C ALA A 36 -24.37 -6.09 7.00
N PHE A 37 -23.23 -5.88 6.33
CA PHE A 37 -23.17 -5.30 5.00
C PHE A 37 -23.96 -6.13 3.98
N VAL A 38 -23.71 -7.45 3.89
CA VAL A 38 -24.42 -8.30 2.91
C VAL A 38 -25.93 -8.38 3.20
N ILE A 39 -26.33 -8.51 4.46
CA ILE A 39 -27.74 -8.55 4.84
C ILE A 39 -28.43 -7.23 4.50
N LEU A 40 -27.78 -6.09 4.77
CA LEU A 40 -28.31 -4.77 4.44
C LEU A 40 -28.44 -4.59 2.93
N THR A 41 -27.46 -5.02 2.14
CA THR A 41 -27.55 -4.96 0.67
C THR A 41 -28.68 -5.83 0.12
N GLU A 42 -28.89 -7.03 0.67
CA GLU A 42 -30.02 -7.90 0.30
C GLU A 42 -31.37 -7.33 0.73
N ALA A 43 -31.44 -6.61 1.85
CA ALA A 43 -32.68 -6.03 2.35
C ALA A 43 -33.15 -4.80 1.55
N ILE A 44 -32.22 -4.09 0.91
CA ILE A 44 -32.48 -2.86 0.16
C ILE A 44 -32.59 -3.14 -1.35
N GLY A 45 -31.82 -4.10 -1.87
CA GLY A 45 -31.79 -4.46 -3.29
C GLY A 45 -32.66 -5.66 -3.66
N GLU A 46 -32.68 -6.00 -4.94
CA GLU A 46 -33.18 -7.31 -5.39
C GLU A 46 -32.32 -8.41 -4.75
N PRO A 47 -32.91 -9.41 -4.08
CA PRO A 47 -32.14 -10.52 -3.55
C PRO A 47 -31.34 -11.16 -4.68
N TYR A 48 -30.06 -11.47 -4.44
CA TYR A 48 -29.34 -12.36 -5.34
C TYR A 48 -30.23 -13.57 -5.58
N ARG A 49 -30.67 -13.79 -6.82
CA ARG A 49 -31.64 -14.84 -7.16
C ARG A 49 -30.96 -16.20 -7.11
N LEU A 50 -30.51 -16.60 -5.93
CA LEU A 50 -29.90 -17.90 -5.64
C LEU A 50 -30.86 -19.05 -5.99
N GLU A 51 -32.17 -18.78 -6.04
CA GLU A 51 -33.23 -19.66 -6.53
C GLU A 51 -33.03 -20.07 -8.00
N VAL A 52 -32.36 -19.24 -8.82
CA VAL A 52 -31.99 -19.59 -10.21
C VAL A 52 -30.95 -20.71 -10.23
N LEU A 53 -30.09 -20.77 -9.21
CA LEU A 53 -29.06 -21.81 -9.05
C LEU A 53 -29.58 -23.02 -8.25
N ALA A 54 -30.65 -22.84 -7.46
CA ALA A 54 -31.19 -23.83 -6.54
C ALA A 54 -32.73 -23.84 -6.60
N PRO A 55 -33.34 -24.65 -7.49
CA PRO A 55 -34.79 -24.61 -7.73
C PRO A 55 -35.66 -25.16 -6.58
N PHE A 56 -35.06 -25.80 -5.57
CA PHE A 56 -35.78 -26.30 -4.40
C PHE A 56 -35.57 -25.37 -3.18
N PRO A 57 -36.60 -25.13 -2.34
CA PRO A 57 -36.50 -24.21 -1.20
C PRO A 57 -35.40 -24.60 -0.19
N ILE A 58 -35.17 -25.90 0.00
CA ILE A 58 -34.16 -26.41 0.93
C ILE A 58 -32.75 -26.11 0.40
N SER A 59 -32.50 -26.33 -0.88
CA SER A 59 -31.18 -26.06 -1.48
C SER A 59 -30.90 -24.55 -1.58
N ALA A 60 -31.92 -23.72 -1.81
CA ALA A 60 -31.79 -22.27 -1.81
C ALA A 60 -31.37 -21.74 -0.41
N ASN A 61 -32.00 -22.23 0.66
CA ASN A 61 -31.64 -21.84 2.03
C ASN A 61 -30.23 -22.30 2.43
N LEU A 62 -29.84 -23.52 2.04
CA LEU A 62 -28.48 -24.01 2.28
C LEU A 62 -27.43 -23.18 1.54
N LEU A 63 -27.70 -22.83 0.27
CA LEU A 63 -26.81 -21.98 -0.52
C LEU A 63 -26.71 -20.56 0.07
N ARG A 64 -27.81 -20.02 0.60
CA ARG A 64 -27.80 -18.73 1.29
C ARG A 64 -26.97 -18.76 2.57
N ILE A 65 -27.10 -19.81 3.40
CA ILE A 65 -26.26 -19.96 4.59
C ILE A 65 -24.78 -20.02 4.20
N PHE A 66 -24.45 -20.80 3.17
CA PHE A 66 -23.09 -20.88 2.65
C PHE A 66 -22.58 -19.52 2.17
N TYR A 67 -23.39 -18.77 1.42
CA TYR A 67 -23.08 -17.42 0.96
C TYR A 67 -22.80 -16.44 2.12
N LEU A 68 -23.62 -16.46 3.18
CA LEU A 68 -23.40 -15.62 4.36
C LEU A 68 -22.10 -15.99 5.10
N ILE A 69 -21.78 -17.28 5.20
CA ILE A 69 -20.52 -17.76 5.78
C ILE A 69 -19.33 -17.25 4.95
N CYS A 70 -19.42 -17.31 3.61
CA CYS A 70 -18.38 -16.78 2.72
C CYS A 70 -18.13 -15.29 2.97
N TRP A 71 -19.18 -14.48 3.17
CA TRP A 71 -19.04 -13.06 3.52
C TRP A 71 -18.41 -12.83 4.88
N MET A 72 -18.76 -13.63 5.90
CA MET A 72 -18.10 -13.55 7.21
C MET A 72 -16.60 -13.84 7.11
N VAL A 73 -16.23 -14.90 6.38
CA VAL A 73 -14.82 -15.27 6.14
C VAL A 73 -14.10 -14.18 5.34
N PHE A 74 -14.79 -13.57 4.38
CA PHE A 74 -14.23 -12.47 3.59
C PHE A 74 -13.94 -11.23 4.45
N GLY A 75 -14.81 -10.90 5.41
CA GLY A 75 -14.53 -9.85 6.40
C GLY A 75 -13.26 -10.11 7.22
N VAL A 76 -13.07 -11.35 7.66
CA VAL A 76 -11.84 -11.79 8.34
C VAL A 76 -10.62 -11.65 7.44
N PHE A 77 -10.72 -12.06 6.17
CA PHE A 77 -9.65 -11.93 5.19
C PHE A 77 -9.21 -10.47 5.00
N LEU A 78 -10.16 -9.54 4.81
CA LEU A 78 -9.86 -8.12 4.67
C LEU A 78 -9.14 -7.57 5.92
N TYR A 79 -9.63 -7.92 7.12
CA TYR A 79 -8.98 -7.51 8.36
C TYR A 79 -7.58 -8.10 8.51
N HIS A 80 -7.41 -9.39 8.22
CA HIS A 80 -6.12 -10.07 8.28
C HIS A 80 -5.09 -9.39 7.38
N THR A 81 -5.46 -9.08 6.14
CA THR A 81 -4.58 -8.39 5.19
C THR A 81 -4.10 -7.03 5.73
N LEU A 82 -5.01 -6.21 6.27
CA LEU A 82 -4.62 -4.92 6.87
C LEU A 82 -3.75 -5.11 8.13
N HIS A 83 -4.11 -6.06 8.98
CA HIS A 83 -3.36 -6.35 10.20
C HIS A 83 -1.93 -6.77 9.86
N GLN A 84 -1.77 -7.73 8.93
CA GLN A 84 -0.48 -8.25 8.52
C GLN A 84 0.42 -7.13 7.93
N LEU A 85 -0.14 -6.28 7.06
CA LEU A 85 0.61 -5.14 6.52
C LEU A 85 0.98 -4.10 7.60
N ARG A 86 0.10 -3.86 8.58
CA ARG A 86 0.43 -2.97 9.71
C ARG A 86 1.54 -3.53 10.58
N VAL A 87 1.51 -4.82 10.91
CA VAL A 87 2.55 -5.47 11.71
C VAL A 87 3.89 -5.43 10.98
N ILE A 88 3.91 -5.78 9.69
CA ILE A 88 5.14 -5.71 8.89
C ILE A 88 5.65 -4.25 8.83
N ASN A 89 4.77 -3.28 8.54
CA ASN A 89 5.16 -1.87 8.52
C ASN A 89 5.71 -1.42 9.87
N HIS A 90 5.13 -1.86 10.99
CA HIS A 90 5.63 -1.55 12.33
C HIS A 90 7.03 -2.10 12.56
N ILE A 91 7.29 -3.36 12.18
CA ILE A 91 8.61 -3.99 12.31
C ILE A 91 9.66 -3.21 11.51
N TYR A 92 9.35 -2.89 10.25
CA TYR A 92 10.29 -2.17 9.39
C TYR A 92 10.55 -0.75 9.88
N THR A 93 9.51 -0.03 10.31
CA THR A 93 9.63 1.36 10.76
C THR A 93 10.34 1.51 12.11
N LYS A 94 10.24 0.53 13.02
CA LYS A 94 10.84 0.62 14.36
C LYS A 94 12.16 -0.09 14.54
N HIS A 95 12.42 -1.18 13.80
CA HIS A 95 13.56 -2.06 14.06
C HIS A 95 14.60 -2.10 12.93
N THR A 96 14.40 -1.32 11.86
CA THR A 96 15.32 -1.29 10.70
C THR A 96 16.07 0.05 10.63
N ARG A 97 17.39 0.01 10.38
CA ARG A 97 18.13 1.22 10.01
C ARG A 97 17.75 1.61 8.57
N ILE A 98 17.14 2.78 8.41
CA ILE A 98 16.89 3.36 7.10
C ILE A 98 18.22 3.86 6.55
N ASP A 99 18.58 3.38 5.35
CA ASP A 99 19.72 3.84 4.59
C ASP A 99 19.20 4.36 3.24
N LEU A 100 19.28 5.68 3.03
CA LEU A 100 18.83 6.33 1.80
C LEU A 100 19.54 5.80 0.54
N PHE A 101 20.73 5.23 0.70
CA PHE A 101 21.54 4.68 -0.39
C PHE A 101 21.29 3.18 -0.61
N ARG A 102 20.52 2.53 0.27
CA ARG A 102 20.16 1.09 0.17
C ARG A 102 18.66 0.88 0.30
N VAL A 103 17.92 1.37 -0.69
CA VAL A 103 16.43 1.30 -0.75
C VAL A 103 15.84 -0.06 -1.13
N LYS A 104 16.63 -0.99 -1.71
CA LYS A 104 16.13 -2.30 -2.20
C LYS A 104 15.27 -3.10 -1.19
N PRO A 105 15.62 -3.20 0.10
CA PRO A 105 14.79 -3.92 1.07
C PRO A 105 13.41 -3.29 1.28
N LEU A 106 13.29 -1.98 1.05
CA LEU A 106 12.03 -1.22 1.21
C LEU A 106 11.08 -1.48 0.02
N TYR A 107 11.60 -1.74 -1.17
CA TYR A 107 10.80 -2.04 -2.37
C TYR A 107 10.10 -3.40 -2.32
N ALA A 108 10.69 -4.39 -1.64
CA ALA A 108 10.05 -5.70 -1.46
C ALA A 108 8.66 -5.59 -0.80
N PHE A 109 8.51 -4.64 0.12
CA PHE A 109 7.25 -4.38 0.80
C PHE A 109 6.23 -3.70 -0.12
N SER A 110 6.69 -2.75 -0.95
CA SER A 110 5.84 -2.13 -1.98
C SER A 110 5.31 -3.14 -2.99
N ASN A 111 6.14 -4.11 -3.40
CA ASN A 111 5.72 -5.17 -4.32
C ASN A 111 4.64 -6.07 -3.70
N LEU A 112 4.80 -6.45 -2.43
CA LEU A 112 3.79 -7.25 -1.74
C LEU A 112 2.47 -6.47 -1.59
N ALA A 113 2.55 -5.18 -1.21
CA ALA A 113 1.38 -4.33 -1.07
C ALA A 113 0.67 -4.11 -2.42
N ALA A 114 1.42 -3.92 -3.51
CA ALA A 114 0.90 -3.80 -4.86
C ALA A 114 0.22 -5.08 -5.34
N LEU A 115 0.85 -6.23 -5.11
CA LEU A 115 0.27 -7.53 -5.45
C LEU A 115 -1.03 -7.77 -4.69
N THR A 116 -1.07 -7.41 -3.41
CA THR A 116 -2.26 -7.55 -2.57
C THR A 116 -3.39 -6.63 -3.04
N ALA A 117 -3.08 -5.37 -3.33
CA ALA A 117 -4.03 -4.40 -3.88
C ALA A 117 -4.54 -4.83 -5.27
N GLY A 118 -3.64 -5.29 -6.14
CA GLY A 118 -3.99 -5.83 -7.45
C GLY A 118 -4.87 -7.08 -7.34
N SER A 119 -4.61 -7.96 -6.38
CA SER A 119 -5.43 -9.15 -6.11
C SER A 119 -6.84 -8.77 -5.64
N LEU A 120 -6.95 -7.79 -4.73
CA LEU A 120 -8.24 -7.27 -4.29
C LEU A 120 -9.03 -6.62 -5.43
N ALA A 121 -8.35 -5.84 -6.28
CA ALA A 121 -8.96 -5.27 -7.48
C ALA A 121 -9.43 -6.37 -8.44
N MET A 122 -8.62 -7.41 -8.64
CA MET A 122 -8.96 -8.55 -9.50
C MET A 122 -10.18 -9.32 -8.97
N ILE A 123 -10.27 -9.55 -7.66
CA ILE A 123 -11.46 -10.16 -7.03
C ILE A 123 -12.70 -9.29 -7.30
N SER A 124 -12.56 -7.97 -7.14
CA SER A 124 -13.64 -7.00 -7.36
C SER A 124 -14.17 -7.05 -8.80
N TYR A 125 -13.29 -7.07 -9.80
CA TYR A 125 -13.70 -7.17 -11.21
C TYR A 125 -14.20 -8.56 -11.58
N GLY A 126 -13.53 -9.61 -11.07
CA GLY A 126 -13.90 -11.00 -11.31
C GLY A 126 -15.31 -11.32 -10.86
N TRP A 127 -15.77 -10.73 -9.74
CA TRP A 127 -17.14 -10.86 -9.29
C TRP A 127 -18.16 -10.37 -10.32
N LEU A 128 -17.93 -9.21 -10.96
CA LEU A 128 -18.83 -8.70 -12.02
C LEU A 128 -18.82 -9.54 -13.30
N LEU A 129 -17.68 -10.17 -13.61
CA LEU A 129 -17.55 -11.02 -14.80
C LEU A 129 -18.29 -12.35 -14.63
N VAL A 130 -18.22 -12.95 -13.44
CA VAL A 130 -18.88 -14.24 -13.14
C VAL A 130 -20.40 -14.10 -12.98
N ASN A 131 -20.90 -12.89 -12.70
CA ASN A 131 -22.32 -12.62 -12.52
C ASN A 131 -22.86 -11.69 -13.63
N PRO A 132 -22.96 -12.14 -14.89
CA PRO A 132 -23.38 -11.31 -16.02
C PRO A 132 -24.84 -10.86 -15.95
N TRP A 133 -25.66 -11.47 -15.10
CA TRP A 133 -27.06 -11.10 -14.88
C TRP A 133 -27.24 -9.89 -13.96
N LEU A 134 -26.17 -9.40 -13.31
CA LEU A 134 -26.24 -8.19 -12.50
C LEU A 134 -26.33 -6.96 -13.39
N ASP A 135 -27.25 -6.06 -13.04
CA ASP A 135 -27.32 -4.76 -13.69
C ASP A 135 -26.09 -3.94 -13.30
N ARG A 136 -25.24 -3.66 -14.29
CA ARG A 136 -23.99 -2.91 -14.11
C ARG A 136 -24.23 -1.40 -13.97
N THR A 137 -25.46 -0.94 -14.09
CA THR A 137 -25.87 0.45 -13.85
C THR A 137 -26.46 0.66 -12.47
N ASP A 138 -26.84 -0.42 -11.77
CA ASP A 138 -27.41 -0.35 -10.43
C ASP A 138 -26.33 0.09 -9.41
N PRO A 139 -26.53 1.24 -8.72
CA PRO A 139 -25.62 1.70 -7.68
C PRO A 139 -25.37 0.68 -6.55
N LEU A 140 -26.36 -0.16 -6.21
CA LEU A 140 -26.23 -1.17 -5.16
C LEU A 140 -25.24 -2.28 -5.56
N VAL A 141 -25.20 -2.65 -6.85
CA VAL A 141 -24.26 -3.64 -7.40
C VAL A 141 -22.84 -3.06 -7.47
N LEU A 142 -22.70 -1.79 -7.79
CA LEU A 142 -21.40 -1.12 -7.93
C LEU A 142 -20.77 -0.76 -6.57
N THR A 143 -21.56 -0.59 -5.52
CA THR A 143 -21.07 -0.17 -4.19
C THR A 143 -20.02 -1.12 -3.60
N PRO A 144 -20.24 -2.45 -3.53
CA PRO A 144 -19.22 -3.39 -3.04
C PRO A 144 -17.92 -3.35 -3.85
N MET A 145 -18.01 -3.15 -5.17
CA MET A 145 -16.86 -3.03 -6.05
C MET A 145 -16.02 -1.81 -5.69
N PHE A 146 -16.64 -0.63 -5.58
CA PHE A 146 -15.92 0.59 -5.20
C PHE A 146 -15.33 0.52 -3.79
N ILE A 147 -16.03 -0.11 -2.84
CA ILE A 147 -15.50 -0.35 -1.49
C ILE A 147 -14.24 -1.21 -1.56
N LEU A 148 -14.23 -2.29 -2.34
CA LEU A 148 -13.05 -3.14 -2.49
C LEU A 148 -11.89 -2.45 -3.21
N LEU A 149 -12.17 -1.64 -4.22
CA LEU A 149 -11.14 -0.84 -4.89
C LEU A 149 -10.54 0.20 -3.94
N LEU A 150 -11.38 0.88 -3.14
CA LEU A 150 -10.90 1.78 -2.10
C LEU A 150 -10.03 1.04 -1.09
N PHE A 151 -10.45 -0.16 -0.67
CA PHE A 151 -9.69 -1.00 0.24
C PHE A 151 -8.35 -1.42 -0.36
N ALA A 152 -8.30 -1.75 -1.65
CA ALA A 152 -7.06 -2.04 -2.37
C ALA A 152 -6.09 -0.84 -2.35
N VAL A 153 -6.59 0.36 -2.63
CA VAL A 153 -5.79 1.60 -2.56
C VAL A 153 -5.28 1.85 -1.14
N VAL A 154 -6.13 1.73 -0.13
CA VAL A 154 -5.73 1.91 1.29
C VAL A 154 -4.66 0.90 1.68
N THR A 155 -4.82 -0.37 1.27
CA THR A 155 -3.87 -1.46 1.53
C THR A 155 -2.49 -1.18 0.94
N PHE A 156 -2.43 -0.49 -0.21
CA PHE A 156 -1.18 -0.08 -0.85
C PHE A 156 -0.56 1.16 -0.20
N VAL A 157 -1.33 2.24 -0.09
CA VAL A 157 -0.82 3.58 0.30
C VAL A 157 -0.46 3.66 1.77
N TRP A 158 -1.29 3.09 2.66
CA TRP A 158 -1.15 3.24 4.10
C TRP A 158 0.25 2.89 4.62
N PRO A 159 0.80 1.70 4.34
CA PRO A 159 2.09 1.35 4.89
C PRO A 159 3.25 2.13 4.24
N GLN A 160 3.11 2.56 2.98
CA GLN A 160 4.12 3.35 2.30
C GLN A 160 4.26 4.75 2.90
N MET A 161 3.18 5.34 3.43
CA MET A 161 3.23 6.61 4.15
C MET A 161 4.13 6.54 5.39
N GLY A 162 4.14 5.42 6.10
CA GLY A 162 5.00 5.23 7.28
C GLY A 162 6.49 5.27 6.91
N ILE A 163 6.86 4.53 5.88
CA ILE A 163 8.24 4.49 5.37
C ILE A 163 8.63 5.83 4.75
N HIS A 164 7.72 6.48 4.01
CA HIS A 164 7.96 7.81 3.43
C HIS A 164 8.37 8.83 4.49
N ARG A 165 7.65 8.89 5.62
CA ARG A 165 7.99 9.79 6.73
C ARG A 165 9.39 9.55 7.28
N LEU A 166 9.79 8.28 7.41
CA LEU A 166 11.14 7.94 7.88
C LEU A 166 12.22 8.32 6.85
N GLN A 167 11.96 8.12 5.56
CA GLN A 167 12.89 8.53 4.51
C GLN A 167 13.01 10.06 4.43
N VAL A 168 11.93 10.80 4.63
CA VAL A 168 11.96 12.27 4.71
C VAL A 168 12.82 12.72 5.90
N ALA A 169 12.60 12.17 7.09
CA ALA A 169 13.37 12.52 8.28
C ALA A 169 14.87 12.21 8.12
N GLU A 170 15.22 11.06 7.55
CA GLU A 170 16.62 10.70 7.31
C GLU A 170 17.26 11.56 6.20
N LYS A 171 16.51 11.92 5.16
CA LYS A 171 16.96 12.85 4.12
C LYS A 171 17.25 14.23 4.70
N GLU A 172 16.37 14.75 5.56
CA GLU A 172 16.55 16.02 6.25
C GLU A 172 17.79 15.99 7.15
N ARG A 173 17.95 14.92 7.96
CA ARG A 173 19.16 14.73 8.81
C ARG A 173 20.45 14.79 7.99
N LEU A 174 20.51 14.05 6.88
CA LEU A 174 21.70 14.00 6.01
C LEU A 174 21.96 15.34 5.31
N LEU A 175 20.90 16.03 4.85
CA LEU A 175 21.02 17.35 4.26
C LEU A 175 21.55 18.39 5.26
N ASP A 176 21.08 18.33 6.51
CA ASP A 176 21.55 19.22 7.57
C ASP A 176 23.02 18.97 7.91
N GLU A 177 23.43 17.70 8.05
CA GLU A 177 24.83 17.31 8.30
C GLU A 177 25.76 17.77 7.17
N ALA A 178 25.39 17.52 5.92
CA ALA A 178 26.16 17.95 4.76
C ALA A 178 26.22 19.49 4.64
N SER A 179 25.11 20.19 4.92
CA SER A 179 25.05 21.65 4.89
C SER A 179 25.92 22.29 5.98
N GLN A 180 25.97 21.70 7.17
CA GLN A 180 26.85 22.15 8.25
C GLN A 180 28.34 22.01 7.86
N ARG A 181 28.72 20.86 7.28
CA ARG A 181 30.09 20.64 6.78
C ARG A 181 30.46 21.61 5.66
N PHE A 182 29.54 21.87 4.75
CA PHE A 182 29.73 22.84 3.67
C PHE A 182 29.93 24.26 4.21
N LYS A 183 29.12 24.67 5.19
CA LYS A 183 29.28 25.96 5.88
C LYS A 183 30.63 26.08 6.58
N ALA A 184 31.09 25.02 7.24
CA ALA A 184 32.39 24.99 7.89
C ALA A 184 33.53 25.14 6.87
N ALA A 185 33.46 24.44 5.73
CA ALA A 185 34.46 24.53 4.66
C ALA A 185 34.53 25.94 4.03
N ILE A 186 33.38 26.61 3.83
CA ILE A 186 33.34 28.02 3.39
C ILE A 186 34.02 28.94 4.41
N GLY A 187 33.72 28.74 5.70
CA GLY A 187 34.33 29.54 6.77
C GLY A 187 35.85 29.40 6.81
N GLU A 188 36.36 28.18 6.62
CA GLU A 188 37.79 27.91 6.56
C GLU A 188 38.45 28.49 5.31
N LEU A 189 37.76 28.46 4.17
CA LEU A 189 38.24 29.08 2.93
C LEU A 189 38.39 30.60 3.10
N HIS A 190 37.37 31.26 3.63
CA HIS A 190 37.43 32.71 3.87
C HIS A 190 38.57 33.07 4.82
N LYS A 191 38.77 32.30 5.89
CA LYS A 191 39.89 32.52 6.82
C LYS A 191 41.24 32.42 6.11
N LYS A 192 41.48 31.36 5.33
CA LYS A 192 42.72 31.19 4.55
C LYS A 192 42.94 32.32 3.53
N MET A 193 41.87 32.81 2.90
CA MET A 193 41.94 33.95 1.99
C MET A 193 42.33 35.25 2.71
N ASP A 194 41.74 35.52 3.87
CA ASP A 194 42.04 36.69 4.69
C ASP A 194 43.49 36.65 5.22
N ASP A 195 43.96 35.47 5.62
CA ASP A 195 45.33 35.22 6.10
C ASP A 195 46.38 35.10 4.98
N ARG A 196 45.95 35.16 3.69
CA ARG A 196 46.78 34.96 2.48
C ARG A 196 47.52 33.62 2.42
N GLU A 197 46.99 32.60 3.08
CA GLU A 197 47.51 31.24 3.05
C GLU A 197 47.00 30.48 1.83
N LEU A 198 47.81 30.39 0.78
CA LEU A 198 47.46 29.69 -0.46
C LEU A 198 47.61 28.16 -0.38
N GLU A 199 48.34 27.67 0.63
CA GLU A 199 48.59 26.24 0.81
C GLU A 199 47.31 25.51 1.22
N GLY A 200 46.99 24.43 0.48
CA GLY A 200 45.80 23.60 0.70
C GLY A 200 44.47 24.19 0.22
N MET A 201 44.44 25.39 -0.37
CA MET A 201 43.19 25.98 -0.89
C MET A 201 42.54 25.14 -2.00
N THR A 202 43.35 24.51 -2.85
CA THR A 202 42.86 23.62 -3.93
C THR A 202 42.14 22.40 -3.36
N ASP A 203 42.71 21.77 -2.32
CA ASP A 203 42.11 20.60 -1.67
C ASP A 203 40.78 20.96 -0.98
N LEU A 204 40.73 22.14 -0.34
CA LEU A 204 39.50 22.65 0.27
C LEU A 204 38.42 22.94 -0.77
N ASN A 205 38.79 23.51 -1.92
CA ASN A 205 37.86 23.74 -3.03
C ASN A 205 37.32 22.41 -3.61
N MET A 206 38.17 21.39 -3.76
CA MET A 206 37.74 20.05 -4.15
C MET A 206 36.80 19.41 -3.13
N ALA A 207 37.05 19.61 -1.83
CA ALA A 207 36.17 19.13 -0.76
C ALA A 207 34.79 19.81 -0.82
N MET A 208 34.74 21.13 -1.03
CA MET A 208 33.48 21.86 -1.23
C MET A 208 32.72 21.37 -2.47
N ALA A 209 33.40 21.18 -3.60
CA ALA A 209 32.78 20.65 -4.82
C ALA A 209 32.20 19.25 -4.57
N SER A 210 32.91 18.41 -3.81
CA SER A 210 32.43 17.08 -3.42
C SER A 210 31.18 17.14 -2.54
N LEU A 211 31.14 18.06 -1.57
CA LEU A 211 29.97 18.30 -0.71
C LEU A 211 28.78 18.84 -1.50
N GLU A 212 29.00 19.69 -2.51
CA GLU A 212 27.95 20.16 -3.40
C GLU A 212 27.34 19.01 -4.22
N ILE A 213 28.18 18.07 -4.70
CA ILE A 213 27.72 16.86 -5.37
C ILE A 213 26.87 16.00 -4.42
N GLU A 214 27.32 15.81 -3.17
CA GLU A 214 26.59 15.07 -2.14
C GLU A 214 25.22 15.70 -1.85
N LEU A 215 25.17 17.02 -1.63
CA LEU A 215 23.92 17.76 -1.40
C LEU A 215 22.97 17.63 -2.59
N ASN A 216 23.48 17.75 -3.82
CA ASN A 216 22.67 17.60 -5.03
C ASN A 216 22.15 16.17 -5.20
N ALA A 217 22.95 15.16 -4.86
CA ALA A 217 22.52 13.76 -4.86
C ALA A 217 21.39 13.53 -3.84
N LEU A 218 21.58 13.95 -2.58
CA LEU A 218 20.58 13.82 -1.52
C LEU A 218 19.26 14.51 -1.89
N ARG A 219 19.32 15.73 -2.46
CA ARG A 219 18.12 16.47 -2.91
C ARG A 219 17.32 15.71 -3.96
N LYS A 220 17.99 15.01 -4.88
CA LYS A 220 17.35 14.24 -5.96
C LYS A 220 16.82 12.89 -5.52
N THR A 221 17.26 12.36 -4.37
CA THR A 221 16.75 11.08 -3.87
C THR A 221 15.26 11.16 -3.57
N ALA A 222 14.48 10.27 -4.21
CA ALA A 222 13.06 10.12 -3.95
C ALA A 222 12.83 9.52 -2.56
N THR A 223 11.79 9.99 -1.87
CA THR A 223 11.44 9.55 -0.51
C THR A 223 10.26 8.57 -0.48
N TRP A 224 9.70 8.22 -1.64
CA TRP A 224 8.64 7.23 -1.74
C TRP A 224 9.23 5.83 -1.95
N PRO A 225 8.79 4.81 -1.20
CA PRO A 225 9.41 3.49 -1.17
C PRO A 225 8.90 2.58 -2.30
N TRP A 226 8.57 3.11 -3.47
CA TRP A 226 8.09 2.33 -4.61
C TRP A 226 8.86 2.66 -5.87
N GLU A 227 9.05 1.64 -6.70
CA GLU A 227 9.56 1.81 -8.05
C GLU A 227 8.45 2.40 -8.94
N PRO A 228 8.78 3.27 -9.92
CA PRO A 228 7.79 3.84 -10.83
C PRO A 228 6.94 2.79 -11.54
N GLU A 229 7.55 1.65 -11.88
CA GLU A 229 6.93 0.50 -12.53
C GLU A 229 5.79 -0.09 -11.69
N VAL A 230 5.97 -0.18 -10.37
CA VAL A 230 4.97 -0.73 -9.44
C VAL A 230 3.74 0.16 -9.38
N LEU A 231 3.95 1.47 -9.30
CA LEU A 231 2.86 2.45 -9.31
C LEU A 231 2.11 2.39 -10.65
N GLN A 232 2.84 2.32 -11.77
CA GLN A 232 2.24 2.23 -13.10
C GLN A 232 1.42 0.95 -13.27
N LEU A 233 1.93 -0.20 -12.81
CA LEU A 233 1.22 -1.47 -12.83
C LEU A 233 -0.06 -1.41 -12.00
N LEU A 234 0.00 -0.85 -10.80
CA LEU A 234 -1.18 -0.70 -9.93
C LEU A 234 -2.23 0.23 -10.55
N ILE A 235 -1.80 1.39 -11.05
CA ILE A 235 -2.70 2.33 -11.75
C ILE A 235 -3.34 1.64 -12.94
N THR A 236 -2.57 0.89 -13.73
CA THR A 236 -3.11 0.15 -14.89
C THR A 236 -4.10 -0.91 -14.45
N ALA A 237 -3.80 -1.70 -13.42
CA ALA A 237 -4.70 -2.73 -12.89
C ALA A 237 -6.02 -2.15 -12.35
N LEU A 238 -5.97 -0.95 -11.77
CA LEU A 238 -7.16 -0.26 -11.26
C LEU A 238 -7.93 0.46 -12.38
N ALA A 239 -7.24 1.20 -13.25
CA ALA A 239 -7.86 2.10 -14.21
C ALA A 239 -8.25 1.42 -15.52
N LEU A 240 -7.51 0.41 -15.99
CA LEU A 240 -7.79 -0.25 -17.27
C LEU A 240 -9.19 -0.87 -17.29
N PRO A 241 -9.63 -1.66 -16.28
CA PRO A 241 -10.96 -2.25 -16.31
C PRO A 241 -12.06 -1.19 -16.16
N LEU A 242 -11.84 -0.13 -15.37
CA LEU A 242 -12.78 1.00 -15.27
C LEU A 242 -12.92 1.74 -16.60
N GLY A 243 -11.82 1.98 -17.30
CA GLY A 243 -11.80 2.61 -18.61
C GLY A 243 -12.54 1.78 -19.64
N LEU A 244 -12.29 0.46 -19.68
CA LEU A 244 -13.02 -0.47 -20.55
C LEU A 244 -14.52 -0.48 -20.23
N TRP A 245 -14.88 -0.49 -18.95
CA TRP A 245 -16.28 -0.42 -18.51
C TRP A 245 -16.96 0.89 -18.93
N LEU A 246 -16.28 2.04 -18.77
CA LEU A 246 -16.80 3.34 -19.22
C LEU A 246 -17.02 3.38 -20.73
N ILE A 247 -16.07 2.85 -21.51
CA ILE A 247 -16.20 2.74 -22.97
C ILE A 247 -17.40 1.85 -23.31
N GLN A 248 -17.53 0.70 -22.66
CA GLN A 248 -18.67 -0.20 -22.86
C GLN A 248 -20.01 0.49 -22.55
N LEU A 249 -20.07 1.26 -21.47
CA LEU A 249 -21.27 2.00 -21.07
C LEU A 249 -21.64 3.07 -22.10
N ILE A 250 -20.66 3.83 -22.59
CA ILE A 250 -20.87 4.86 -23.61
C ILE A 250 -21.37 4.20 -24.91
N LEU A 251 -20.69 3.13 -25.36
CA LEU A 251 -21.08 2.42 -26.57
C LEU A 251 -22.51 1.86 -26.45
N GLN A 252 -22.84 1.21 -25.33
CA GLN A 252 -24.21 0.73 -25.07
C GLN A 252 -25.23 1.85 -25.13
N ARG A 253 -24.94 3.03 -24.56
CA ARG A 253 -25.85 4.17 -24.58
C ARG A 253 -25.98 4.83 -25.95
N THR A 254 -24.96 4.75 -26.81
CA THR A 254 -25.00 5.34 -28.16
C THR A 254 -25.51 4.40 -29.25
N LEU A 255 -25.37 3.08 -29.07
CA LEU A 255 -25.77 2.05 -30.05
C LEU A 255 -27.12 1.39 -29.72
N SER A 256 -27.65 1.59 -28.51
CA SER A 256 -29.01 1.16 -28.17
C SER A 256 -29.96 2.34 -28.41
N PRO A 257 -30.97 2.23 -29.30
CA PRO A 257 -31.97 3.28 -29.52
C PRO A 257 -32.86 3.51 -28.30
#